data_AF-A0A2A7GYB6-F1
#
_entry.id   AF-A0A2A7GYB6-F1
#
_cell.length_a   1.000
_cell.length_b   1.000
_cell.length_c   1.000
_cell.angle_alpha   90.00
_cell.angle_beta   90.00
_cell.angle_gamma   90.00
#
_symmetry.space_group_name_H-M   'P 1'
#
loop_
_entity.id
_entity.type
_entity.pdbx_description
1 polymer ?
#
loop_
_entity_poly.entity_id
_entity_poly.type
_entity_poly.pdbx_seq_one_letter_code
_entity_poly.pdbx_strand_id
1 'polypeptide(L)'
;MNNKLSSISLPQNQNNTYNILNNITVHIDVRNNPYALSLDQLFQMAARINKKRGFLFVSTILGKHLPVLPAVSLAGGCALAARYMEVLHDTIHPFQKEILSLISSKDDSCNELEIILQHQFPLEEEVLFIGFAETATALGHAMFQCFQNAKYMHTTRETISKMEPIITFEEEHSHATSHRCYVDKSYFQNEHQIVLVDDEMTTGKTALNIIRSIQEKFPRKEYTVASLLDWRSDANREQFTALEKELDITIHIISLLSGSLETIGSPITTTSSRDETIYESIESTLEKHTISCPTLPYTSIEHDAYYIKYTGRFGISTNEQEHIHSFARKSGNELRKKRKGKRTLCLGTGEFMYIPMRIAAEMGTNISYQSTTRSPIHPYSNDEQYAIHNRFSYKSPEDDSIINYFYNIEHGDYDEVFLFIERDLQEDALHPLLTQLQTVIPLIHIVSFKSLVESEGEEI
;
A
#
# COMPACT_ATOMS: atom_id res chain seq x y z
N MET A 1 29.91 -47.42 -1.15
CA MET A 1 28.59 -47.69 -1.77
C MET A 1 27.53 -47.26 -0.75
N ASN A 2 26.67 -46.27 -0.91
CA ASN A 2 26.39 -45.31 -1.99
C ASN A 2 25.89 -44.03 -1.30
N ASN A 3 26.48 -42.89 -1.68
CA ASN A 3 25.92 -41.57 -1.40
C ASN A 3 24.57 -41.43 -2.12
N LYS A 4 23.49 -41.13 -1.40
CA LYS A 4 22.29 -40.54 -1.99
C LYS A 4 22.39 -39.03 -1.83
N LEU A 5 22.96 -38.40 -2.86
CA LEU A 5 22.72 -36.99 -3.16
C LEU A 5 21.20 -36.82 -3.32
N SER A 6 20.59 -36.07 -2.40
CA SER A 6 19.26 -35.51 -2.60
C SER A 6 19.31 -34.60 -3.81
N SER A 7 18.50 -34.91 -4.81
CA SER A 7 18.30 -34.12 -6.01
C SER A 7 17.86 -32.71 -5.65
N ILE A 8 18.76 -31.75 -5.81
CA ILE A 8 18.41 -30.33 -5.92
C ILE A 8 17.56 -30.23 -7.19
N SER A 9 16.25 -30.05 -7.03
CA SER A 9 15.37 -29.70 -8.14
C SER A 9 15.81 -28.33 -8.67
N LEU A 10 16.26 -28.29 -9.91
CA LEU A 10 16.46 -27.04 -10.65
C LEU A 10 15.17 -26.19 -10.56
N PRO A 11 15.25 -24.87 -10.33
CA PRO A 11 14.07 -24.01 -10.47
C PRO A 11 13.53 -24.19 -11.89
N GLN A 12 12.27 -24.64 -12.01
CA GLN A 12 11.58 -24.63 -13.28
C GLN A 12 11.30 -23.16 -13.62
N ASN A 13 12.00 -22.61 -14.62
CA ASN A 13 11.63 -21.31 -15.19
C ASN A 13 10.17 -21.38 -15.64
N GLN A 14 9.33 -20.56 -15.03
CA GLN A 14 7.94 -20.40 -15.42
C GLN A 14 7.85 -19.19 -16.34
N ASN A 15 7.71 -19.47 -17.65
CA ASN A 15 7.49 -18.44 -18.65
C ASN A 15 5.99 -18.15 -18.77
N ASN A 16 5.59 -16.92 -18.48
CA ASN A 16 4.21 -16.45 -18.57
C ASN A 16 4.13 -15.32 -19.59
N THR A 17 3.06 -15.29 -20.38
CA THR A 17 2.83 -14.25 -21.39
C THR A 17 1.46 -13.64 -21.19
N TYR A 18 1.42 -12.33 -21.06
CA TYR A 18 0.20 -11.55 -20.87
C TYR A 18 -0.02 -10.64 -22.07
N ASN A 19 -1.21 -10.73 -22.67
CA ASN A 19 -1.62 -9.85 -23.76
C ASN A 19 -2.57 -8.79 -23.20
N ILE A 20 -2.20 -7.53 -23.31
CA ILE A 20 -2.91 -6.41 -22.72
C ILE A 20 -3.53 -5.60 -23.85
N LEU A 21 -4.87 -5.66 -23.94
CA LEU A 21 -5.68 -4.94 -24.93
C LEU A 21 -5.19 -5.11 -26.39
N ASN A 22 -4.60 -6.27 -26.71
CA ASN A 22 -3.97 -6.61 -28.01
C ASN A 22 -2.86 -5.66 -28.50
N ASN A 23 -2.39 -4.73 -27.65
CA ASN A 23 -1.41 -3.71 -28.03
C ASN A 23 -0.05 -3.90 -27.36
N ILE A 24 -0.04 -4.56 -26.20
CA ILE A 24 1.17 -4.80 -25.40
C ILE A 24 1.19 -6.27 -25.04
N THR A 25 2.31 -6.94 -25.32
CA THR A 25 2.60 -8.28 -24.83
C THR A 25 3.71 -8.17 -23.79
N VAL A 26 3.49 -8.73 -22.61
CA VAL A 26 4.47 -8.78 -21.52
C VAL A 26 4.86 -10.23 -21.29
N HIS A 27 6.13 -10.54 -21.49
CA HIS A 27 6.73 -11.81 -21.14
C HIS A 27 7.38 -11.71 -19.77
N ILE A 28 7.09 -12.67 -18.90
CA ILE A 28 7.63 -12.76 -17.56
C ILE A 28 8.33 -14.10 -17.44
N ASP A 29 9.61 -14.06 -17.08
CA ASP A 29 10.41 -15.23 -16.70
C ASP A 29 10.66 -15.17 -15.19
N VAL A 30 10.05 -16.10 -14.46
CA VAL A 30 10.18 -16.18 -13.00
C VAL A 30 11.52 -16.83 -12.65
N ARG A 31 12.36 -16.09 -11.90
CA ARG A 31 13.68 -16.54 -11.44
C ARG A 31 13.64 -17.12 -10.03
N ASN A 32 12.94 -16.48 -9.09
CA ASN A 32 12.76 -17.01 -7.73
C ASN A 32 11.33 -16.79 -7.24
N ASN A 33 10.76 -17.83 -6.63
CA ASN A 33 9.46 -17.83 -5.98
C ASN A 33 9.55 -18.69 -4.71
N PRO A 34 10.17 -18.19 -3.63
CA PRO A 34 10.49 -18.97 -2.43
C PRO A 34 9.27 -19.59 -1.75
N TYR A 35 8.09 -18.99 -1.92
CA TYR A 35 6.84 -19.43 -1.32
C TYR A 35 5.91 -20.14 -2.30
N ALA A 36 6.35 -20.40 -3.53
CA ALA A 36 5.55 -21.06 -4.58
C ALA A 36 4.16 -20.42 -4.80
N LEU A 37 4.08 -19.09 -4.68
CA LEU A 37 2.86 -18.32 -4.89
C LEU A 37 2.50 -18.28 -6.38
N SER A 38 1.22 -18.42 -6.71
CA SER A 38 0.76 -18.21 -8.09
C SER A 38 0.86 -16.74 -8.47
N LEU A 39 1.19 -16.43 -9.72
CA LEU A 39 1.29 -15.04 -10.21
C LEU A 39 -0.06 -14.33 -10.06
N ASP A 40 -1.16 -15.01 -10.42
CA ASP A 40 -2.53 -14.48 -10.32
C ASP A 40 -2.98 -14.22 -8.87
N GLN A 41 -2.27 -14.76 -7.87
CA GLN A 41 -2.51 -14.44 -6.46
C GLN A 41 -1.85 -13.13 -6.04
N LEU A 42 -0.82 -12.67 -6.77
CA LEU A 42 -0.07 -11.45 -6.43
C LEU A 42 -0.46 -10.26 -7.29
N PHE A 43 -0.75 -10.49 -8.57
CA PHE A 43 -1.12 -9.43 -9.49
C PHE A 43 -1.98 -9.91 -10.66
N GLN A 44 -2.65 -8.94 -11.29
CA GLN A 44 -3.22 -9.02 -12.62
C GLN A 44 -2.60 -7.92 -13.50
N MET A 45 -2.81 -8.00 -14.82
CA MET A 45 -2.25 -7.01 -15.75
C MET A 45 -3.32 -5.98 -16.17
N ALA A 46 -2.90 -4.73 -16.29
CA ALA A 46 -3.73 -3.67 -16.89
C ALA A 46 -2.89 -2.70 -17.72
N ALA A 47 -3.54 -1.94 -18.61
CA ALA A 47 -2.92 -0.86 -19.35
C ALA A 47 -2.98 0.47 -18.56
N ARG A 48 -1.86 1.17 -18.51
CA ARG A 48 -1.76 2.51 -17.89
C ARG A 48 -1.76 3.58 -18.97
N ILE A 49 -2.46 4.68 -18.72
CA ILE A 49 -2.39 5.88 -19.57
C ILE A 49 -1.03 6.57 -19.32
N ASN A 50 0.02 6.08 -19.99
CA ASN A 50 1.38 6.60 -19.82
C ASN A 50 2.20 6.40 -21.10
N LYS A 51 2.96 7.43 -21.50
CA LYS A 51 3.76 7.44 -22.74
C LYS A 51 5.03 6.58 -22.68
N LYS A 52 5.55 6.28 -21.49
CA LYS A 52 6.81 5.53 -21.28
C LYS A 52 6.57 4.05 -20.95
N ARG A 53 5.63 3.74 -20.04
CA ARG A 53 5.28 2.36 -19.65
C ARG A 53 3.76 2.16 -19.73
N GLY A 54 3.31 1.51 -20.81
CA GLY A 54 1.89 1.37 -21.13
C GLY A 54 1.14 0.28 -20.35
N PHE A 55 1.79 -0.40 -19.42
CA PHE A 55 1.19 -1.46 -18.60
C PHE A 55 1.47 -1.26 -17.11
N LEU A 56 0.72 -1.97 -16.27
CA LEU A 56 0.81 -1.96 -14.82
C LEU A 56 0.57 -3.36 -14.27
N PHE A 57 1.34 -3.72 -13.24
CA PHE A 57 1.03 -4.82 -12.34
C PHE A 57 0.00 -4.34 -11.32
N VAL A 58 -1.23 -4.82 -11.42
CA VAL A 58 -2.30 -4.48 -10.50
C VAL A 58 -2.29 -5.50 -9.37
N SER A 59 -1.79 -5.12 -8.20
CA SER A 59 -1.73 -6.04 -7.06
C SER A 59 -3.13 -6.50 -6.63
N THR A 60 -3.29 -7.80 -6.50
CA THR A 60 -4.50 -8.48 -5.99
C THR A 60 -4.52 -8.61 -4.47
N ILE A 61 -3.47 -8.14 -3.78
CA ILE A 61 -3.36 -8.27 -2.32
C ILE A 61 -3.31 -6.94 -1.59
N LEU A 62 -2.90 -5.84 -2.22
CA LEU A 62 -2.66 -4.59 -1.49
C LEU A 62 -3.89 -3.76 -1.14
N GLY A 63 -4.99 -3.93 -1.88
CA GLY A 63 -6.16 -3.08 -1.70
C GLY A 63 -5.96 -1.65 -2.22
N LYS A 64 -5.03 -1.41 -3.16
CA LYS A 64 -4.87 -0.08 -3.79
C LYS A 64 -5.81 0.12 -4.97
N HIS A 65 -5.85 -0.84 -5.88
CA HIS A 65 -6.63 -0.72 -7.12
C HIS A 65 -7.83 -1.66 -7.13
N LEU A 66 -7.71 -2.82 -6.49
CA LEU A 66 -8.77 -3.82 -6.39
C LEU A 66 -9.30 -3.86 -4.96
N PRO A 67 -10.61 -4.02 -4.76
CA PRO A 67 -11.14 -4.42 -3.46
C PRO A 67 -10.56 -5.79 -3.06
N VAL A 68 -10.01 -5.89 -1.86
CA VAL A 68 -9.42 -7.13 -1.31
C VAL A 68 -9.95 -7.37 0.10
N LEU A 69 -9.86 -8.60 0.61
CA LEU A 69 -10.09 -8.84 2.03
C LEU A 69 -9.01 -8.12 2.86
N PRO A 70 -9.34 -7.39 3.94
CA PRO A 70 -8.34 -6.72 4.77
C PRO A 70 -7.23 -7.67 5.28
N ALA A 71 -7.60 -8.91 5.60
CA ALA A 71 -6.69 -9.96 6.04
C ALA A 71 -5.62 -10.30 4.98
N VAL A 72 -5.99 -10.32 3.69
CA VAL A 72 -5.08 -10.61 2.57
C VAL A 72 -3.99 -9.54 2.49
N SER A 73 -4.37 -8.26 2.58
CA SER A 73 -3.40 -7.15 2.50
C SER A 73 -2.46 -7.10 3.70
N LEU A 74 -3.00 -7.30 4.90
CA LEU A 74 -2.20 -7.42 6.13
C LEU A 74 -1.22 -8.60 6.04
N ALA A 75 -1.66 -9.76 5.53
CA ALA A 75 -0.82 -10.93 5.34
C ALA A 75 0.32 -10.69 4.33
N GLY A 76 0.11 -9.83 3.33
CA GLY A 76 1.17 -9.41 2.41
C GLY A 76 2.36 -8.76 3.12
N GLY A 77 2.11 -7.88 4.09
CA GLY A 77 3.14 -7.30 4.95
C GLY A 77 3.84 -8.33 5.84
N CYS A 78 3.06 -9.24 6.45
CA CYS A 78 3.60 -10.33 7.27
C CYS A 78 4.47 -11.30 6.44
N ALA A 79 4.13 -11.57 5.18
CA ALA A 79 4.94 -12.40 4.29
C ALA A 79 6.28 -11.74 3.95
N LEU A 80 6.31 -10.42 3.74
CA LEU A 80 7.57 -9.69 3.58
C LEU A 80 8.40 -9.69 4.85
N ALA A 81 7.78 -9.52 6.03
CA ALA A 81 8.47 -9.62 7.31
C ALA A 81 9.08 -11.03 7.52
N ALA A 82 8.33 -12.09 7.22
CA ALA A 82 8.82 -13.45 7.24
C ALA A 82 10.00 -13.64 6.28
N ARG A 83 9.92 -13.08 5.06
CA ARG A 83 11.00 -13.17 4.06
C ARG A 83 12.24 -12.41 4.51
N TYR A 84 12.08 -11.27 5.16
CA TYR A 84 13.17 -10.50 5.75
C TYR A 84 13.92 -11.34 6.80
N MET A 85 13.19 -11.94 7.73
CA MET A 85 13.77 -12.79 8.77
C MET A 85 14.42 -14.07 8.23
N GLU A 86 13.83 -14.69 7.20
CA GLU A 86 14.40 -15.86 6.56
C GLU A 86 15.75 -15.54 5.89
N VAL A 87 15.82 -14.43 5.16
CA VAL A 87 17.01 -14.09 4.36
C VAL A 87 18.14 -13.50 5.20
N LEU A 88 17.83 -12.62 6.14
CA LEU A 88 18.87 -11.89 6.91
C LEU A 88 19.17 -12.53 8.27
N HIS A 89 18.24 -13.30 8.84
CA HIS A 89 18.33 -13.79 10.21
C HIS A 89 18.14 -15.31 10.35
N ASP A 90 18.06 -16.05 9.23
CA ASP A 90 17.84 -17.51 9.18
C ASP A 90 16.68 -17.98 10.08
N THR A 91 15.64 -17.16 10.18
CA THR A 91 14.50 -17.36 11.10
C THR A 91 13.21 -17.51 10.32
N ILE A 92 12.51 -18.63 10.54
CA ILE A 92 11.24 -18.95 9.89
C ILE A 92 10.07 -18.46 10.75
N HIS A 93 9.11 -17.79 10.13
CA HIS A 93 7.90 -17.33 10.82
C HIS A 93 7.06 -18.54 11.28
N PRO A 94 6.63 -18.60 12.56
CA PRO A 94 5.89 -19.76 13.08
C PRO A 94 4.57 -20.02 12.35
N PHE A 95 3.90 -18.94 11.90
CA PHE A 95 2.64 -18.98 11.15
C PHE A 95 2.82 -18.77 9.63
N GLN A 96 3.97 -19.14 9.07
CA GLN A 96 4.24 -18.91 7.64
C GLN A 96 3.18 -19.54 6.73
N LYS A 97 2.69 -20.74 7.05
CA LYS A 97 1.70 -21.43 6.22
C LYS A 97 0.36 -20.71 6.22
N GLU A 98 -0.06 -20.23 7.38
CA GLU A 98 -1.30 -19.49 7.62
C GLU A 98 -1.24 -18.14 6.88
N ILE A 99 -0.11 -17.43 6.95
CA ILE A 99 0.12 -16.20 6.17
C ILE A 99 -0.05 -16.46 4.67
N LEU A 100 0.61 -17.48 4.12
CA LEU A 100 0.53 -17.80 2.69
C LEU A 100 -0.87 -18.29 2.28
N SER A 101 -1.56 -18.98 3.17
CA SER A 101 -2.95 -19.39 2.99
C SER A 101 -3.87 -18.17 2.92
N LEU A 102 -3.64 -17.14 3.75
CA LEU A 102 -4.42 -15.90 3.71
C LEU A 102 -4.22 -15.13 2.43
N ILE A 103 -2.98 -14.99 1.96
CA ILE A 103 -2.68 -14.38 0.65
C ILE A 103 -3.43 -15.09 -0.48
N SER A 104 -3.62 -16.41 -0.35
CA SER A 104 -4.30 -17.25 -1.32
C SER A 104 -5.82 -17.32 -1.14
N SER A 105 -6.36 -16.81 -0.03
CA SER A 105 -7.74 -17.00 0.37
C SER A 105 -8.69 -16.07 -0.37
N LYS A 106 -9.86 -16.60 -0.72
CA LYS A 106 -11.04 -15.81 -1.11
C LYS A 106 -12.11 -15.81 -0.02
N ASP A 107 -11.83 -16.46 1.11
CA ASP A 107 -12.72 -16.61 2.24
C ASP A 107 -12.33 -15.64 3.35
N ASP A 108 -13.33 -14.97 3.91
CA ASP A 108 -13.22 -13.96 4.97
C ASP A 108 -13.30 -14.58 6.38
N SER A 109 -13.44 -15.90 6.49
CA SER A 109 -13.45 -16.63 7.77
C SER A 109 -12.04 -16.86 8.32
N CYS A 110 -11.32 -15.78 8.63
CA CYS A 110 -9.97 -15.90 9.18
C CYS A 110 -9.96 -15.88 10.72
N ASN A 111 -9.78 -17.06 11.34
CA ASN A 111 -9.56 -17.17 12.78
C ASN A 111 -8.10 -16.92 13.21
N GLU A 112 -7.16 -16.86 12.25
CA GLU A 112 -5.71 -16.88 12.51
C GLU A 112 -5.06 -15.49 12.41
N LEU A 113 -5.71 -14.51 11.77
CA LEU A 113 -5.16 -13.18 11.52
C LEU A 113 -4.69 -12.50 12.80
N GLU A 114 -5.49 -12.57 13.87
CA GLU A 114 -5.15 -11.91 15.12
C GLU A 114 -3.86 -12.49 15.75
N ILE A 115 -3.68 -13.81 15.70
CA ILE A 115 -2.48 -14.47 16.24
C ILE A 115 -1.26 -14.12 15.38
N ILE A 116 -1.42 -14.07 14.05
CA ILE A 116 -0.37 -13.64 13.11
C ILE A 116 0.06 -12.20 13.41
N LEU A 117 -0.89 -11.27 13.57
CA LEU A 117 -0.60 -9.86 13.82
C LEU A 117 -0.01 -9.58 15.19
N GLN A 118 -0.21 -10.47 16.17
CA GLN A 118 0.39 -10.39 17.49
C GLN A 118 1.83 -10.93 17.53
N HIS A 119 2.24 -11.71 16.53
CA HIS A 119 3.60 -12.22 16.47
C HIS A 119 4.57 -11.11 16.07
N GLN A 120 5.62 -10.92 16.88
CA GLN A 120 6.68 -9.97 16.59
C GLN A 120 8.05 -10.61 16.73
N PHE A 121 8.94 -10.29 15.80
CA PHE A 121 10.35 -10.65 15.88
C PHE A 121 11.13 -9.62 16.71
N PRO A 122 11.91 -10.05 17.71
CA PRO A 122 12.86 -9.15 18.36
C PRO A 122 14.03 -8.85 17.43
N LEU A 123 14.34 -7.55 17.25
CA LEU A 123 15.52 -7.09 16.53
C LEU A 123 16.61 -6.66 17.51
N GLU A 124 17.84 -7.10 17.28
CA GLU A 124 19.01 -6.78 18.13
C GLU A 124 19.29 -5.27 18.16
N GLU A 125 19.15 -4.62 17.00
CA GLU A 125 19.32 -3.18 16.82
C GLU A 125 18.01 -2.53 16.36
N GLU A 126 17.87 -1.22 16.65
CA GLU A 126 16.68 -0.48 16.21
C GLU A 126 16.68 -0.32 14.68
N VAL A 127 15.69 -0.89 13.98
CA VAL A 127 15.57 -0.81 12.52
C VAL A 127 14.48 0.19 12.11
N LEU A 128 14.80 1.05 11.14
CA LEU A 128 13.84 1.97 10.53
C LEU A 128 13.27 1.40 9.23
N PHE A 129 11.96 1.21 9.18
CA PHE A 129 11.20 0.83 8.00
C PHE A 129 10.64 2.08 7.30
N ILE A 130 10.80 2.19 5.98
CA ILE A 130 10.32 3.30 5.17
C ILE A 130 9.46 2.76 4.01
N GLY A 131 8.15 2.99 4.06
CA GLY A 131 7.23 2.67 2.96
C GLY A 131 7.23 3.74 1.86
N PHE A 132 7.21 3.34 0.59
CA PHE A 132 7.09 4.28 -0.52
C PHE A 132 5.64 4.65 -0.86
N ALA A 133 5.38 5.93 -1.02
CA ALA A 133 4.07 6.43 -1.40
C ALA A 133 3.80 6.30 -2.91
N GLU A 134 2.60 5.93 -3.32
CA GLU A 134 1.41 5.74 -2.47
C GLU A 134 1.23 4.28 -2.05
N THR A 135 1.67 3.33 -2.88
CA THR A 135 1.21 1.93 -2.80
C THR A 135 1.73 1.18 -1.57
N ALA A 136 2.96 1.47 -1.14
CA ALA A 136 3.61 0.73 -0.08
C ALA A 136 3.43 1.38 1.31
N THR A 137 2.57 2.41 1.46
CA THR A 137 2.31 3.03 2.78
C THR A 137 1.60 2.06 3.73
N ALA A 138 0.63 1.28 3.25
CA ALA A 138 0.02 0.22 4.05
C ALA A 138 0.89 -1.03 4.14
N LEU A 139 1.56 -1.40 3.05
CA LEU A 139 2.42 -2.59 3.00
C LEU A 139 3.60 -2.48 3.98
N GLY A 140 4.30 -1.34 3.96
CA GLY A 140 5.41 -1.06 4.85
C GLY A 140 4.99 -1.05 6.32
N HIS A 141 3.81 -0.49 6.62
CA HIS A 141 3.27 -0.48 7.98
C HIS A 141 2.89 -1.91 8.43
N ALA A 142 2.26 -2.69 7.55
CA ALA A 142 1.90 -4.08 7.81
C ALA A 142 3.13 -5.00 7.96
N MET A 143 4.25 -4.68 7.30
CA MET A 143 5.53 -5.34 7.52
C MET A 143 6.14 -4.93 8.88
N PHE A 144 6.25 -3.62 9.12
CA PHE A 144 6.84 -3.07 10.35
C PHE A 144 6.21 -3.59 11.64
N GLN A 145 4.89 -3.72 11.71
CA GLN A 145 4.20 -4.15 12.93
C GLN A 145 4.65 -5.54 13.44
N CYS A 146 5.30 -6.33 12.59
CA CYS A 146 5.82 -7.66 12.90
C CYS A 146 7.16 -7.61 13.66
N PHE A 147 7.64 -6.44 14.09
CA PHE A 147 8.96 -6.27 14.70
C PHE A 147 8.90 -5.49 16.01
N GLN A 148 9.71 -5.93 16.97
CA GLN A 148 10.07 -5.16 18.16
C GLN A 148 11.38 -4.41 17.91
N ASN A 149 11.60 -3.33 18.67
CA ASN A 149 12.77 -2.46 18.51
C ASN A 149 12.84 -1.90 17.08
N ALA A 150 11.74 -1.33 16.61
CA ALA A 150 11.64 -0.79 15.26
C ALA A 150 10.93 0.57 15.24
N LYS A 151 11.16 1.30 14.16
CA LYS A 151 10.42 2.51 13.79
C LYS A 151 9.89 2.38 12.37
N TYR A 152 8.79 3.06 12.09
CA TYR A 152 8.20 3.13 10.77
C TYR A 152 7.93 4.55 10.34
N MET A 153 8.14 4.83 9.08
CA MET A 153 7.57 5.98 8.42
C MET A 153 7.21 5.65 6.98
N HIS A 154 6.47 6.52 6.30
CA HIS A 154 6.40 6.45 4.84
C HIS A 154 6.73 7.79 4.21
N THR A 155 7.25 7.72 2.98
CA THR A 155 7.35 8.91 2.13
C THR A 155 5.96 9.43 1.80
N THR A 156 5.86 10.68 1.38
CA THR A 156 4.60 11.29 0.93
C THR A 156 4.85 12.20 -0.27
N ARG A 157 3.84 12.32 -1.14
CA ARG A 157 3.81 13.30 -2.23
C ARG A 157 3.25 14.65 -1.79
N GLU A 158 2.51 14.69 -0.68
CA GLU A 158 1.98 15.93 -0.10
C GLU A 158 3.07 16.84 0.45
N THR A 159 2.77 18.14 0.45
CA THR A 159 3.59 19.16 1.12
C THR A 159 2.89 19.58 2.41
N ILE A 160 3.60 19.47 3.52
CA ILE A 160 3.08 19.78 4.86
C ILE A 160 3.43 21.22 5.22
N SER A 161 2.42 21.97 5.67
CA SER A 161 2.56 23.36 6.08
C SER A 161 3.46 23.47 7.31
N LYS A 162 4.40 24.44 7.29
CA LYS A 162 5.31 24.75 8.40
C LYS A 162 6.22 23.60 8.86
N MET A 163 6.41 22.58 8.03
CA MET A 163 7.34 21.49 8.29
C MET A 163 8.24 21.28 7.08
N GLU A 164 9.56 21.27 7.30
CA GLU A 164 10.54 20.96 6.25
C GLU A 164 10.80 19.46 6.21
N PRO A 165 10.81 18.84 5.01
CA PRO A 165 11.13 17.43 4.90
C PRO A 165 12.61 17.17 5.22
N ILE A 166 12.87 16.13 6.01
CA ILE A 166 14.25 15.76 6.38
C ILE A 166 15.02 15.16 5.19
N ILE A 167 14.31 14.44 4.33
CA ILE A 167 14.78 13.83 3.09
C ILE A 167 13.77 14.16 1.99
N THR A 168 14.28 14.52 0.81
CA THR A 168 13.51 14.75 -0.41
C THR A 168 14.25 14.09 -1.58
N PHE A 169 13.53 13.37 -2.44
CA PHE A 169 14.10 12.76 -3.64
C PHE A 169 13.05 12.64 -4.76
N GLU A 170 13.50 12.45 -5.99
CA GLU A 170 12.64 12.41 -7.18
C GLU A 170 12.44 10.99 -7.71
N GLU A 171 11.24 10.73 -8.23
CA GLU A 171 10.89 9.54 -9.01
C GLU A 171 10.89 9.88 -10.53
N GLU A 172 11.75 9.26 -11.34
CA GLU A 172 11.96 9.62 -12.76
C GLU A 172 10.79 9.25 -13.71
N HIS A 173 9.73 8.61 -13.21
CA HIS A 173 8.67 7.98 -14.03
C HIS A 173 7.29 8.69 -14.04
N SER A 174 7.17 9.87 -13.44
CA SER A 174 6.06 10.80 -13.67
C SER A 174 6.61 12.22 -13.73
N HIS A 175 5.86 13.17 -14.28
CA HIS A 175 6.22 14.58 -14.27
C HIS A 175 6.56 15.02 -12.82
N ALA A 176 7.86 15.11 -12.47
CA ALA A 176 8.43 15.54 -11.19
C ALA A 176 7.53 15.32 -9.96
N THR A 177 7.33 14.06 -9.56
CA THR A 177 6.65 13.73 -8.30
C THR A 177 7.71 13.50 -7.22
N SER A 178 8.04 14.56 -6.48
CA SER A 178 8.96 14.49 -5.34
C SER A 178 8.37 13.66 -4.21
N HIS A 179 9.17 12.78 -3.64
CA HIS A 179 8.90 12.10 -2.38
C HIS A 179 9.52 12.89 -1.23
N ARG A 180 8.78 13.01 -0.13
CA ARG A 180 9.18 13.77 1.07
C ARG A 180 9.06 12.91 2.32
N CYS A 181 9.96 13.11 3.26
CA CYS A 181 9.98 12.44 4.56
C CYS A 181 9.77 13.46 5.69
N TYR A 182 8.69 13.32 6.45
CA TYR A 182 8.30 14.26 7.51
C TYR A 182 8.36 13.61 8.90
N VAL A 183 9.57 13.41 9.40
CA VAL A 183 9.81 12.88 10.76
C VAL A 183 10.81 13.74 11.50
N ASP A 184 10.81 13.61 12.84
CA ASP A 184 11.86 14.20 13.66
C ASP A 184 13.24 13.58 13.33
N LYS A 185 14.30 14.38 13.47
CA LYS A 185 15.67 13.92 13.18
C LYS A 185 16.08 12.70 14.01
N SER A 186 15.50 12.50 15.19
CA SER A 186 15.74 11.32 16.05
C SER A 186 15.43 9.98 15.39
N TYR A 187 14.62 9.94 14.32
CA TYR A 187 14.41 8.72 13.53
C TYR A 187 15.67 8.27 12.79
N PHE A 188 16.63 9.17 12.58
CA PHE A 188 17.88 8.91 11.88
C PHE A 188 19.12 9.03 12.77
N GLN A 189 18.96 9.26 14.09
CA GLN A 189 20.07 9.45 15.06
C GLN A 189 20.69 8.12 15.55
N ASN A 190 21.01 7.24 14.62
CA ASN A 190 21.79 6.02 14.83
C ASN A 190 22.49 5.65 13.51
N GLU A 191 23.22 4.54 13.46
CA GLU A 191 23.87 4.03 12.24
C GLU A 191 23.29 2.69 11.77
N HIS A 192 22.24 2.20 12.44
CA HIS A 192 21.62 0.90 12.18
C HIS A 192 20.88 0.86 10.84
N GLN A 193 20.64 -0.35 10.35
CA GLN A 193 20.02 -0.61 9.06
C GLN A 193 18.69 0.15 8.83
N ILE A 194 18.48 0.56 7.57
CA ILE A 194 17.18 1.03 7.06
C ILE A 194 16.59 0.01 6.09
N VAL A 195 15.31 -0.32 6.28
CA VAL A 195 14.52 -1.17 5.38
C VAL A 195 13.59 -0.30 4.54
N LEU A 196 13.75 -0.32 3.23
CA LEU A 196 12.91 0.37 2.25
C LEU A 196 11.87 -0.61 1.73
N VAL A 197 10.59 -0.24 1.74
CA VAL A 197 9.49 -1.12 1.33
C VAL A 197 8.75 -0.52 0.14
N ASP A 198 8.66 -1.30 -0.93
CA ASP A 198 7.94 -0.97 -2.16
C ASP A 198 6.98 -2.11 -2.54
N ASP A 199 6.04 -1.88 -3.46
CA ASP A 199 5.20 -2.97 -3.98
C ASP A 199 5.88 -3.71 -5.13
N GLU A 200 6.52 -2.98 -6.04
CA GLU A 200 7.08 -3.52 -7.28
C GLU A 200 8.37 -2.80 -7.66
N MET A 201 9.42 -3.56 -7.98
CA MET A 201 10.71 -3.01 -8.41
C MET A 201 11.06 -3.43 -9.84
N THR A 202 11.00 -2.49 -10.78
CA THR A 202 11.41 -2.70 -12.19
C THR A 202 12.82 -2.19 -12.47
N THR A 203 13.08 -0.91 -12.16
CA THR A 203 14.42 -0.31 -12.32
C THR A 203 15.18 -0.24 -11.00
N GLY A 204 14.45 -0.10 -9.88
CA GLY A 204 15.03 0.13 -8.56
C GLY A 204 15.61 1.53 -8.36
N LYS A 205 15.47 2.44 -9.34
CA LYS A 205 16.00 3.81 -9.25
C LYS A 205 15.45 4.59 -8.06
N THR A 206 14.16 4.44 -7.74
CA THR A 206 13.53 5.06 -6.56
C THR A 206 14.28 4.69 -5.28
N ALA A 207 14.59 3.42 -5.09
CA ALA A 207 15.37 2.93 -3.96
C ALA A 207 16.81 3.48 -3.96
N LEU A 208 17.49 3.47 -5.11
CA LEU A 208 18.85 4.04 -5.21
C LEU A 208 18.87 5.54 -4.90
N ASN A 209 17.87 6.29 -5.37
CA ASN A 209 17.76 7.74 -5.16
C ASN A 209 17.58 8.06 -3.67
N ILE A 210 16.66 7.38 -2.98
CA ILE A 210 16.48 7.61 -1.54
C ILE A 210 17.72 7.16 -0.73
N ILE A 211 18.39 6.07 -1.11
CA ILE A 211 19.64 5.65 -0.45
C ILE A 211 20.68 6.77 -0.56
N ARG A 212 20.86 7.37 -1.73
CA ARG A 212 21.77 8.52 -1.90
C ARG A 212 21.37 9.71 -1.04
N SER A 213 20.09 10.10 -1.08
CA SER A 213 19.60 11.23 -0.28
C SER A 213 19.71 11.00 1.24
N ILE A 214 19.58 9.74 1.69
CA ILE A 214 19.85 9.36 3.08
C ILE A 214 21.36 9.46 3.34
N GLN A 215 22.21 8.88 2.50
CA GLN A 215 23.67 8.86 2.68
C GLN A 215 24.31 10.26 2.77
N GLU A 216 23.76 11.24 2.06
CA GLU A 216 24.22 12.63 2.13
C GLU A 216 24.05 13.26 3.53
N LYS A 217 23.09 12.79 4.33
CA LYS A 217 22.71 13.43 5.62
C LYS A 217 22.83 12.51 6.83
N PHE A 218 22.52 11.23 6.65
CA PHE A 218 22.44 10.19 7.67
C PHE A 218 23.07 8.90 7.14
N PRO A 219 24.41 8.84 6.99
CA PRO A 219 25.08 7.65 6.48
C PRO A 219 24.68 6.37 7.22
N ARG A 220 24.60 5.28 6.48
CA ARG A 220 24.37 3.91 6.96
C ARG A 220 25.37 2.95 6.34
N LYS A 221 25.64 1.84 7.00
CA LYS A 221 26.42 0.75 6.41
C LYS A 221 25.58 -0.30 5.69
N GLU A 222 24.29 -0.36 6.00
CA GLU A 222 23.42 -1.42 5.52
C GLU A 222 22.02 -0.89 5.17
N TYR A 223 21.50 -1.37 4.06
CA TYR A 223 20.11 -1.18 3.63
C TYR A 223 19.51 -2.51 3.24
N THR A 224 18.20 -2.64 3.43
CA THR A 224 17.40 -3.67 2.77
C THR A 224 16.34 -3.02 1.89
N VAL A 225 16.16 -3.52 0.67
CA VAL A 225 15.02 -3.15 -0.18
C VAL A 225 14.09 -4.36 -0.28
N ALA A 226 12.88 -4.20 0.26
CA ALA A 226 11.83 -5.20 0.29
C ALA A 226 10.73 -4.86 -0.73
N SER A 227 10.33 -5.83 -1.54
CA SER A 227 9.26 -5.65 -2.52
C SER A 227 8.42 -6.90 -2.67
N LEU A 228 7.12 -6.79 -3.02
CA LEU A 228 6.36 -8.00 -3.36
C LEU A 228 6.93 -8.62 -4.64
N LEU A 229 7.20 -7.78 -5.64
CA LEU A 229 7.67 -8.17 -6.97
C LEU A 229 9.00 -7.50 -7.32
N ASP A 230 10.02 -8.27 -7.72
CA ASP A 230 11.30 -7.74 -8.26
C ASP A 230 11.52 -8.21 -9.71
N TRP A 231 11.36 -7.28 -10.65
CA TRP A 231 11.52 -7.51 -12.08
C TRP A 231 12.77 -6.86 -12.67
N ARG A 232 13.75 -6.50 -11.83
CA ARG A 232 14.98 -5.86 -12.31
C ARG A 232 15.74 -6.75 -13.28
N SER A 233 16.02 -6.17 -14.45
CA SER A 233 17.02 -6.68 -15.40
C SER A 233 18.39 -6.80 -14.76
N ASP A 234 19.28 -7.58 -15.38
CA ASP A 234 20.65 -7.75 -14.90
C ASP A 234 21.41 -6.41 -14.86
N ALA A 235 21.21 -5.53 -15.85
CA ALA A 235 21.77 -4.19 -15.86
C ALA A 235 21.26 -3.30 -14.71
N ASN A 236 20.00 -3.47 -14.29
CA ASN A 236 19.47 -2.75 -13.12
C ASN A 236 20.03 -3.33 -11.82
N ARG A 237 20.27 -4.64 -11.73
CA ARG A 237 20.92 -5.28 -10.57
C ARG A 237 22.37 -4.81 -10.42
N GLU A 238 23.11 -4.69 -11.53
CA GLU A 238 24.47 -4.15 -11.55
C GLU A 238 24.54 -2.71 -11.01
N GLN A 239 23.52 -1.88 -11.20
CA GLN A 239 23.47 -0.53 -10.63
C GLN A 239 23.44 -0.53 -9.09
N PHE A 240 22.82 -1.54 -8.47
CA PHE A 240 22.87 -1.70 -7.01
C PHE A 240 24.29 -2.06 -6.56
N THR A 241 24.92 -3.03 -7.21
CA THR A 241 26.32 -3.40 -6.92
C THR A 241 27.31 -2.26 -7.19
N ALA A 242 27.03 -1.41 -8.17
CA ALA A 242 27.81 -0.19 -8.40
C ALA A 242 27.65 0.81 -7.24
N LEU A 243 26.43 1.01 -6.76
CA LEU A 243 26.16 1.89 -5.62
C LEU A 243 26.80 1.38 -4.32
N GLU A 244 26.73 0.07 -4.06
CA GLU A 244 27.40 -0.56 -2.92
C GLU A 244 28.90 -0.24 -2.90
N LYS A 245 29.57 -0.39 -4.06
CA LYS A 245 31.00 -0.09 -4.21
C LYS A 245 31.31 1.41 -4.10
N GLU A 246 30.43 2.25 -4.64
CA GLU A 246 30.61 3.70 -4.63
C GLU A 246 30.52 4.27 -3.21
N LEU A 247 29.55 3.81 -2.43
CA LEU A 247 29.25 4.35 -1.10
C LEU A 247 29.85 3.54 0.05
N ASP A 248 30.50 2.39 -0.23
CA ASP A 248 31.02 1.46 0.78
C ASP A 248 29.93 1.02 1.77
N ILE A 249 28.83 0.48 1.19
CA ILE A 249 27.63 0.00 1.90
C ILE A 249 27.21 -1.37 1.37
N THR A 250 26.34 -2.05 2.12
CA THR A 250 25.66 -3.28 1.69
C THR A 250 24.19 -3.01 1.42
N ILE A 251 23.65 -3.55 0.32
CA ILE A 251 22.23 -3.46 -0.03
C ILE A 251 21.65 -4.87 -0.22
N HIS A 252 20.87 -5.32 0.76
CA HIS A 252 20.12 -6.56 0.68
C HIS A 252 18.85 -6.36 -0.16
N ILE A 253 18.53 -7.31 -1.02
CA ILE A 253 17.26 -7.31 -1.76
C ILE A 253 16.44 -8.53 -1.35
N ILE A 254 15.21 -8.28 -0.91
CA ILE A 254 14.24 -9.32 -0.62
C ILE A 254 12.96 -9.12 -1.43
N SER A 255 12.39 -10.23 -1.89
CA SER A 255 11.09 -10.22 -2.57
C SER A 255 10.33 -11.52 -2.39
N LEU A 256 9.01 -11.46 -2.57
CA LEU A 256 8.15 -12.65 -2.58
C LEU A 256 8.19 -13.35 -3.94
N LEU A 257 8.35 -12.59 -5.02
CA LEU A 257 8.51 -13.09 -6.38
C LEU A 257 9.55 -12.24 -7.12
N SER A 258 10.50 -12.88 -7.81
CA SER A 258 11.46 -12.18 -8.66
C SER A 258 11.64 -12.84 -10.00
N GLY A 259 11.96 -12.04 -11.01
CA GLY A 259 12.12 -12.49 -12.37
C GLY A 259 12.73 -11.44 -13.28
N SER A 260 12.50 -11.62 -14.57
CA SER A 260 12.75 -10.63 -15.61
C SER A 260 11.50 -10.40 -16.44
N LEU A 261 11.35 -9.18 -16.95
CA LEU A 261 10.27 -8.81 -17.84
C LEU A 261 10.82 -8.42 -19.22
N GLU A 262 10.10 -8.79 -20.27
CA GLU A 262 10.29 -8.27 -21.62
C GLU A 262 8.94 -7.79 -22.16
N THR A 263 8.93 -6.64 -22.82
CA THR A 263 7.70 -6.01 -23.29
C THR A 263 7.77 -5.72 -24.77
N ILE A 264 6.76 -6.18 -25.51
CA ILE A 264 6.61 -5.97 -26.95
C ILE A 264 5.34 -5.15 -27.17
N GLY A 265 5.37 -4.22 -28.13
CA GLY A 265 4.22 -3.39 -28.48
C GLY A 265 4.40 -1.92 -28.16
N SER A 266 3.30 -1.15 -28.19
CA SER A 266 3.31 0.29 -27.99
C SER A 266 2.30 0.72 -26.92
N PRO A 267 2.64 1.71 -26.06
CA PRO A 267 1.70 2.22 -25.07
C PRO A 267 0.42 2.74 -25.70
N ILE A 268 -0.69 2.52 -25.00
CA ILE A 268 -1.98 3.11 -25.37
C ILE A 268 -1.96 4.56 -24.90
N THR A 269 -1.89 5.48 -25.86
CA THR A 269 -1.75 6.93 -25.59
C THR A 269 -3.09 7.67 -25.62
N THR A 270 -4.13 7.03 -26.15
CA THR A 270 -5.48 7.58 -26.29
C THR A 270 -6.45 6.80 -25.43
N THR A 271 -7.21 7.49 -24.57
CA THR A 271 -8.50 6.99 -24.12
C THR A 271 -9.38 6.89 -25.36
N SER A 272 -9.88 5.69 -25.71
CA SER A 272 -10.98 5.60 -26.67
C SER A 272 -12.13 6.42 -26.08
N SER A 273 -12.42 7.54 -26.72
CA SER A 273 -13.43 8.52 -26.35
C SER A 273 -14.78 7.85 -26.02
N ARG A 274 -15.07 7.74 -24.72
CA ARG A 274 -16.39 7.57 -24.05
C ARG A 274 -16.14 7.43 -22.53
N ASP A 275 -15.46 8.40 -21.92
CA ASP A 275 -15.19 8.42 -20.47
C ASP A 275 -16.29 9.14 -19.66
N GLU A 276 -17.49 9.18 -20.21
CA GLU A 276 -18.70 9.58 -19.51
C GLU A 276 -19.66 8.39 -19.57
N THR A 277 -19.36 7.32 -18.83
CA THR A 277 -20.47 6.49 -18.37
C THR A 277 -21.23 7.39 -17.39
N ILE A 278 -22.23 8.11 -17.90
CA ILE A 278 -23.14 8.89 -17.08
C ILE A 278 -23.97 7.86 -16.31
N TYR A 279 -23.48 7.49 -15.14
CA TYR A 279 -24.29 6.74 -14.21
C TYR A 279 -25.32 7.71 -13.63
N GLU A 280 -26.59 7.41 -13.82
CA GLU A 280 -27.64 8.13 -13.11
C GLU A 280 -27.42 7.92 -11.61
N SER A 281 -27.46 9.00 -10.83
CA SER A 281 -27.36 8.91 -9.38
C SER A 281 -28.48 8.01 -8.86
N ILE A 282 -28.12 7.01 -8.07
CA ILE A 282 -29.11 6.21 -7.35
C ILE A 282 -29.54 6.95 -6.08
N GLU A 283 -30.70 6.58 -5.53
CA GLU A 283 -31.09 7.07 -4.22
C GLU A 283 -30.08 6.54 -3.18
N SER A 284 -29.27 7.45 -2.63
CA SER A 284 -28.16 7.14 -1.75
C SER A 284 -28.24 7.96 -0.47
N THR A 285 -28.04 7.30 0.67
CA THR A 285 -28.10 7.92 2.00
C THR A 285 -26.70 8.15 2.56
N LEU A 286 -26.48 9.29 3.21
CA LEU A 286 -25.21 9.62 3.88
C LEU A 286 -25.35 9.52 5.40
N GLU A 287 -24.37 8.89 6.06
CA GLU A 287 -24.24 8.86 7.53
C GLU A 287 -22.84 9.27 7.96
N LYS A 288 -22.73 10.14 8.96
CA LYS A 288 -21.43 10.61 9.48
C LYS A 288 -21.08 9.92 10.79
N HIS A 289 -19.83 9.47 10.92
CA HIS A 289 -19.29 8.82 12.11
C HIS A 289 -17.98 9.51 12.49
N THR A 290 -17.92 10.04 13.71
CA THR A 290 -16.69 10.66 14.25
C THR A 290 -16.03 9.67 15.20
N ILE A 291 -14.78 9.33 14.92
CA ILE A 291 -13.95 8.46 15.76
C ILE A 291 -12.92 9.33 16.51
N SER A 292 -12.80 9.11 17.82
CA SER A 292 -11.81 9.80 18.63
C SER A 292 -10.40 9.30 18.31
N CYS A 293 -9.54 10.18 17.81
CA CYS A 293 -8.16 9.87 17.49
C CYS A 293 -7.28 11.09 17.82
N PRO A 294 -6.11 10.91 18.45
CA PRO A 294 -5.16 12.00 18.62
C PRO A 294 -4.79 12.60 17.25
N THR A 295 -4.66 13.92 17.20
CA THR A 295 -4.24 14.67 16.01
C THR A 295 -2.88 15.29 16.22
N LEU A 296 -2.21 15.62 15.11
CA LEU A 296 -0.98 16.39 15.09
C LEU A 296 -1.29 17.80 14.59
N PRO A 297 -0.64 18.86 15.12
CA PRO A 297 -0.87 20.24 14.72
C PRO A 297 -0.22 20.57 13.36
N TYR A 298 -0.25 19.62 12.42
CA TYR A 298 0.26 19.74 11.06
C TYR A 298 -0.91 19.75 10.09
N THR A 299 -0.81 20.57 9.05
CA THR A 299 -1.82 20.71 7.99
C THR A 299 -1.14 20.59 6.63
N SER A 300 -1.91 20.25 5.59
CA SER A 300 -1.42 20.41 4.20
C SER A 300 -1.36 21.89 3.82
N ILE A 301 -0.68 22.22 2.72
CA ILE A 301 -0.77 23.56 2.13
C ILE A 301 -2.20 23.86 1.63
N GLU A 302 -2.91 22.85 1.14
CA GLU A 302 -4.24 23.00 0.50
C GLU A 302 -5.39 23.14 1.51
N HIS A 303 -5.28 22.50 2.67
CA HIS A 303 -6.33 22.47 3.70
C HIS A 303 -5.78 22.70 5.11
N ASP A 304 -6.47 23.55 5.87
CA ASP A 304 -6.21 23.83 7.29
C ASP A 304 -6.92 22.80 8.21
N ALA A 305 -6.68 21.51 7.93
CA ALA A 305 -7.21 20.41 8.72
C ALA A 305 -6.07 19.54 9.26
N TYR A 306 -6.11 19.23 10.56
CA TYR A 306 -5.06 18.47 11.23
C TYR A 306 -5.07 17.00 10.80
N TYR A 307 -3.86 16.46 10.58
CA TYR A 307 -3.68 15.02 10.40
C TYR A 307 -3.89 14.27 11.71
N ILE A 308 -4.33 13.02 11.61
CA ILE A 308 -4.28 12.11 12.75
C ILE A 308 -2.83 11.77 13.12
N LYS A 309 -2.60 11.34 14.37
CA LYS A 309 -1.29 10.90 14.85
C LYS A 309 -0.90 9.51 14.35
N TYR A 310 -1.87 8.63 14.12
CA TYR A 310 -1.65 7.20 13.87
C TYR A 310 -1.28 6.84 12.42
N THR A 311 -0.80 7.81 11.65
CA THR A 311 -0.30 7.60 10.28
C THR A 311 1.22 7.52 10.26
N GLY A 312 1.78 6.63 9.42
CA GLY A 312 3.23 6.52 9.25
C GLY A 312 3.87 7.76 8.62
N ARG A 313 3.06 8.69 8.11
CA ARG A 313 3.52 9.96 7.52
C ARG A 313 4.43 10.76 8.46
N PHE A 314 4.14 10.70 9.76
CA PHE A 314 4.85 11.46 10.81
C PHE A 314 5.71 10.59 11.73
N GLY A 315 5.90 9.32 11.36
CA GLY A 315 6.68 8.37 12.15
C GLY A 315 5.85 7.64 13.21
N ILE A 316 6.12 6.34 13.36
CA ILE A 316 5.51 5.45 14.35
C ILE A 316 6.61 4.60 15.00
N SER A 317 6.60 4.53 16.32
CA SER A 317 7.43 3.59 17.10
C SER A 317 6.68 2.29 17.41
N THR A 318 7.39 1.21 17.77
CA THR A 318 6.75 -0.04 18.25
C THR A 318 5.75 0.22 19.41
N ASN A 319 6.07 1.13 20.34
CA ASN A 319 5.16 1.49 21.43
C ASN A 319 3.88 2.19 20.94
N GLU A 320 3.98 3.04 19.91
CA GLU A 320 2.80 3.64 19.29
C GLU A 320 1.99 2.63 18.48
N GLN A 321 2.63 1.61 17.90
CA GLN A 321 1.96 0.54 17.18
C GLN A 321 0.97 -0.24 18.08
N GLU A 322 1.32 -0.49 19.35
CA GLU A 322 0.40 -1.13 20.31
C GLU A 322 -0.88 -0.30 20.52
N HIS A 323 -0.74 1.02 20.63
CA HIS A 323 -1.87 1.94 20.70
C HIS A 323 -2.72 1.91 19.42
N ILE A 324 -2.07 1.84 18.25
CA ILE A 324 -2.76 1.77 16.95
C ILE A 324 -3.58 0.49 16.84
N HIS A 325 -3.05 -0.66 17.27
CA HIS A 325 -3.80 -1.92 17.29
C HIS A 325 -5.03 -1.84 18.20
N SER A 326 -4.86 -1.31 19.41
CA SER A 326 -5.98 -1.10 20.35
C SER A 326 -7.04 -0.15 19.77
N PHE A 327 -6.59 0.96 19.18
CA PHE A 327 -7.44 1.93 18.51
C PHE A 327 -8.25 1.30 17.36
N ALA A 328 -7.60 0.55 16.48
CA ALA A 328 -8.26 -0.08 15.34
C ALA A 328 -9.28 -1.12 15.78
N ARG A 329 -8.94 -1.96 16.79
CA ARG A 329 -9.87 -2.93 17.39
C ARG A 329 -11.09 -2.24 17.98
N LYS A 330 -10.91 -1.17 18.77
CA LYS A 330 -12.03 -0.42 19.35
C LYS A 330 -12.91 0.20 18.25
N SER A 331 -12.29 0.92 17.32
CA SER A 331 -12.98 1.64 16.25
C SER A 331 -13.74 0.69 15.32
N GLY A 332 -13.13 -0.42 14.92
CA GLY A 332 -13.79 -1.41 14.07
C GLY A 332 -14.95 -2.11 14.78
N ASN A 333 -14.84 -2.41 16.07
CA ASN A 333 -15.95 -2.94 16.86
C ASN A 333 -17.10 -1.93 17.02
N GLU A 334 -16.80 -0.63 17.08
CA GLU A 334 -17.80 0.44 17.09
C GLU A 334 -18.49 0.58 15.73
N LEU A 335 -17.73 0.66 14.64
CA LEU A 335 -18.26 0.77 13.27
C LEU A 335 -19.00 -0.50 12.83
N ARG A 336 -18.60 -1.69 13.31
CA ARG A 336 -19.36 -2.94 13.09
C ARG A 336 -20.81 -2.82 13.52
N LYS A 337 -21.08 -2.12 14.62
CA LYS A 337 -22.45 -1.91 15.15
C LYS A 337 -23.25 -0.92 14.30
N LYS A 338 -22.60 -0.18 13.41
CA LYS A 338 -23.20 0.81 12.51
C LYS A 338 -23.52 0.23 11.13
N ARG A 339 -22.94 -0.93 10.78
CA ARG A 339 -23.23 -1.66 9.55
C ARG A 339 -24.72 -1.97 9.44
N LYS A 340 -25.28 -1.72 8.27
CA LYS A 340 -26.66 -2.05 7.89
C LYS A 340 -26.70 -3.01 6.70
N GLY A 341 -25.61 -3.07 5.92
CA GLY A 341 -25.43 -3.94 4.77
C GLY A 341 -24.91 -5.34 5.12
N LYS A 342 -25.02 -6.27 4.17
CA LYS A 342 -24.39 -7.60 4.24
C LYS A 342 -23.02 -7.61 3.59
N ARG A 343 -22.83 -6.81 2.54
CA ARG A 343 -21.57 -6.63 1.81
C ARG A 343 -21.10 -5.20 1.98
N THR A 344 -19.97 -5.03 2.65
CA THR A 344 -19.47 -3.73 3.07
C THR A 344 -18.14 -3.47 2.38
N LEU A 345 -17.99 -2.29 1.76
CA LEU A 345 -16.69 -1.80 1.32
C LEU A 345 -16.12 -0.81 2.36
N CYS A 346 -14.86 -0.94 2.71
CA CYS A 346 -14.11 0.07 3.43
C CYS A 346 -13.17 0.76 2.44
N LEU A 347 -13.31 2.08 2.27
CA LEU A 347 -12.58 2.87 1.29
C LEU A 347 -11.68 3.90 2.00
N GLY A 348 -10.36 3.74 1.89
CA GLY A 348 -9.38 4.77 2.27
C GLY A 348 -9.15 5.78 1.14
N THR A 349 -8.43 6.86 1.41
CA THR A 349 -8.08 7.87 0.39
C THR A 349 -6.57 8.00 0.18
N GLY A 350 -6.11 7.87 -1.07
CA GLY A 350 -4.71 8.05 -1.45
C GLY A 350 -3.74 7.26 -0.57
N GLU A 351 -2.85 7.98 0.12
CA GLU A 351 -1.82 7.43 1.01
C GLU A 351 -2.37 6.92 2.36
N PHE A 352 -3.60 7.29 2.74
CA PHE A 352 -4.24 6.92 4.00
C PHE A 352 -4.84 5.51 3.95
N MET A 353 -3.96 4.51 3.88
CA MET A 353 -4.35 3.13 3.61
C MET A 353 -4.38 2.24 4.86
N TYR A 354 -3.36 2.29 5.72
CA TYR A 354 -3.19 1.29 6.77
C TYR A 354 -4.29 1.34 7.84
N ILE A 355 -4.65 2.52 8.31
CA ILE A 355 -5.67 2.67 9.38
C ILE A 355 -7.06 2.23 8.91
N PRO A 356 -7.57 2.66 7.74
CA PRO A 356 -8.82 2.15 7.20
C PRO A 356 -8.81 0.62 7.02
N MET A 357 -7.73 0.08 6.46
CA MET A 357 -7.55 -1.36 6.28
C MET A 357 -7.56 -2.12 7.61
N ARG A 358 -6.84 -1.63 8.63
CA ARG A 358 -6.75 -2.28 9.93
C ARG A 358 -8.08 -2.21 10.68
N ILE A 359 -8.82 -1.10 10.58
CA ILE A 359 -10.17 -0.97 11.13
C ILE A 359 -11.14 -1.93 10.41
N ALA A 360 -11.06 -2.02 9.08
CA ALA A 360 -11.90 -2.91 8.28
C ALA A 360 -11.77 -4.38 8.71
N ALA A 361 -10.56 -4.82 9.04
CA ALA A 361 -10.29 -6.18 9.57
C ALA A 361 -11.03 -6.49 10.90
N GLU A 362 -11.51 -5.48 11.63
CA GLU A 362 -12.19 -5.63 12.93
C GLU A 362 -13.72 -5.48 12.82
N MET A 363 -14.21 -5.15 11.61
CA MET A 363 -15.61 -4.85 11.38
C MET A 363 -16.47 -6.10 11.09
N GLY A 364 -15.88 -7.30 11.19
CA GLY A 364 -16.55 -8.59 10.98
C GLY A 364 -16.36 -9.13 9.56
N THR A 365 -17.23 -10.06 9.15
CA THR A 365 -17.13 -10.71 7.83
C THR A 365 -17.87 -9.96 6.72
N ASN A 366 -17.65 -10.39 5.48
CA ASN A 366 -18.10 -9.81 4.22
C ASN A 366 -17.65 -8.36 4.06
N ILE A 367 -16.37 -8.12 4.32
CA ILE A 367 -15.75 -6.79 4.19
C ILE A 367 -14.65 -6.84 3.15
N SER A 368 -14.76 -5.96 2.17
CA SER A 368 -13.67 -5.62 1.26
C SER A 368 -13.03 -4.31 1.69
N TYR A 369 -11.74 -4.16 1.41
CA TYR A 369 -10.99 -2.94 1.58
C TYR A 369 -10.36 -2.50 0.26
N GLN A 370 -10.42 -1.21 -0.02
CA GLN A 370 -9.73 -0.56 -1.13
C GLN A 370 -9.27 0.85 -0.69
N SER A 371 -8.28 1.43 -1.35
CA SER A 371 -7.96 2.85 -1.28
C SER A 371 -8.17 3.50 -2.64
N THR A 372 -8.34 4.81 -2.66
CA THR A 372 -8.32 5.57 -3.90
C THR A 372 -6.88 5.84 -4.34
N THR A 373 -6.67 6.17 -5.62
CA THR A 373 -5.31 6.39 -6.14
C THR A 373 -5.26 7.42 -7.26
N ARG A 374 -4.09 8.04 -7.46
CA ARG A 374 -3.77 8.92 -8.59
C ARG A 374 -3.47 8.17 -9.89
N SER A 375 -3.41 6.84 -9.87
CA SER A 375 -2.96 6.01 -11.01
C SER A 375 -4.04 5.97 -12.10
N PRO A 376 -3.83 6.51 -13.32
CA PRO A 376 -4.86 6.51 -14.37
C PRO A 376 -4.81 5.21 -15.19
N ILE A 377 -5.63 4.23 -14.83
CA ILE A 377 -5.68 2.91 -15.48
C ILE A 377 -6.82 2.89 -16.50
N HIS A 378 -6.61 2.22 -17.64
CA HIS A 378 -7.67 1.99 -18.61
C HIS A 378 -8.62 0.88 -18.12
N PRO A 379 -9.94 1.10 -18.05
CA PRO A 379 -10.90 0.03 -17.81
C PRO A 379 -11.17 -0.78 -19.08
N TYR A 380 -11.37 -2.09 -18.95
CA TYR A 380 -11.78 -2.98 -20.03
C TYR A 380 -12.52 -4.20 -19.47
N SER A 381 -13.83 -4.29 -19.70
CA SER A 381 -14.72 -5.30 -19.09
C SER A 381 -14.92 -6.57 -19.91
N ASN A 382 -14.42 -6.63 -21.16
CA ASN A 382 -14.63 -7.78 -22.04
C ASN A 382 -13.60 -8.91 -21.86
N ASP A 383 -12.74 -8.82 -20.84
CA ASP A 383 -11.72 -9.81 -20.51
C ASP A 383 -11.62 -9.99 -18.99
N GLU A 384 -11.98 -11.17 -18.50
CA GLU A 384 -11.93 -11.52 -17.08
C GLU A 384 -10.49 -11.57 -16.53
N GLN A 385 -9.48 -11.74 -17.39
CA GLN A 385 -8.07 -11.74 -17.00
C GLN A 385 -7.49 -10.31 -16.90
N TYR A 386 -8.21 -9.31 -17.40
CA TYR A 386 -7.82 -7.91 -17.30
C TYR A 386 -8.25 -7.34 -15.94
N ALA A 387 -7.35 -6.63 -15.26
CA ALA A 387 -7.57 -6.31 -13.86
C ALA A 387 -8.70 -5.31 -13.58
N ILE A 388 -8.86 -4.30 -14.44
CA ILE A 388 -9.76 -3.17 -14.19
C ILE A 388 -10.93 -3.21 -15.16
N HIS A 389 -12.14 -3.46 -14.66
CA HIS A 389 -13.36 -3.58 -15.47
C HIS A 389 -14.15 -2.27 -15.53
N ASN A 390 -14.13 -1.49 -14.45
CA ASN A 390 -14.74 -0.17 -14.39
C ASN A 390 -13.86 0.82 -13.61
N ARG A 391 -14.12 2.10 -13.81
CA ARG A 391 -13.34 3.21 -13.26
C ARG A 391 -14.25 4.40 -12.99
N PHE A 392 -13.99 5.08 -11.89
CA PHE A 392 -14.56 6.37 -11.54
C PHE A 392 -13.43 7.36 -11.32
N SER A 393 -13.61 8.60 -11.79
CA SER A 393 -12.63 9.67 -11.65
C SER A 393 -13.26 10.89 -11.01
N TYR A 394 -12.49 11.56 -10.16
CA TYR A 394 -12.96 12.73 -9.41
C TYR A 394 -11.77 13.56 -8.93
N LYS A 395 -12.01 14.83 -8.59
CA LYS A 395 -11.00 15.69 -7.97
C LYS A 395 -10.74 15.23 -6.53
N SER A 396 -9.47 15.13 -6.12
CA SER A 396 -9.12 14.70 -4.77
C SER A 396 -9.71 15.65 -3.72
N PRO A 397 -10.34 15.14 -2.65
CA PRO A 397 -10.72 15.96 -1.51
C PRO A 397 -9.55 16.67 -0.83
N GLU A 398 -8.35 16.11 -0.97
CA GLU A 398 -7.11 16.59 -0.36
C GLU A 398 -6.34 17.63 -1.17
N ASP A 399 -6.59 17.69 -2.49
CA ASP A 399 -5.94 18.56 -3.46
C ASP A 399 -6.76 18.53 -4.77
N ASP A 400 -7.48 19.62 -5.05
CA ASP A 400 -8.43 19.68 -6.17
C ASP A 400 -7.76 19.74 -7.56
N SER A 401 -6.44 19.94 -7.59
CA SER A 401 -5.61 19.88 -8.80
C SER A 401 -5.28 18.45 -9.22
N ILE A 402 -5.48 17.49 -8.31
CA ILE A 402 -5.18 16.07 -8.52
C ILE A 402 -6.47 15.31 -8.84
N ILE A 403 -6.41 14.47 -9.87
CA ILE A 403 -7.47 13.51 -10.17
C ILE A 403 -7.16 12.18 -9.50
N ASN A 404 -8.09 11.72 -8.67
CA ASN A 404 -8.09 10.40 -8.06
C ASN A 404 -9.11 9.49 -8.71
N TYR A 405 -8.90 8.19 -8.49
CA TYR A 405 -9.70 7.12 -9.07
C TYR A 405 -10.02 6.07 -8.01
N PHE A 406 -11.18 5.44 -8.16
CA PHE A 406 -11.48 4.13 -7.60
C PHE A 406 -12.00 3.21 -8.73
N TYR A 407 -11.92 1.91 -8.51
CA TYR A 407 -12.08 0.91 -9.56
C TYR A 407 -12.84 -0.32 -9.07
N ASN A 408 -13.46 -1.03 -10.01
CA ASN A 408 -14.17 -2.29 -9.78
C ASN A 408 -15.22 -2.20 -8.66
N ILE A 409 -16.06 -1.16 -8.72
CA ILE A 409 -17.23 -0.99 -7.84
C ILE A 409 -18.45 -0.82 -8.73
N GLU A 410 -19.27 -1.86 -8.86
CA GLU A 410 -20.52 -1.83 -9.64
C GLU A 410 -21.75 -1.73 -8.75
N HIS A 411 -22.84 -1.27 -9.37
CA HIS A 411 -24.13 -1.25 -8.71
C HIS A 411 -24.53 -2.65 -8.26
N GLY A 412 -24.75 -2.81 -6.96
CA GLY A 412 -25.13 -4.07 -6.36
C GLY A 412 -23.97 -4.96 -5.93
N ASP A 413 -22.71 -4.54 -6.06
CA ASP A 413 -21.57 -5.25 -5.44
C ASP A 413 -21.58 -5.11 -3.92
N TYR A 414 -21.84 -3.88 -3.45
CA TYR A 414 -21.84 -3.52 -2.03
C TYR A 414 -23.16 -2.86 -1.64
N ASP A 415 -23.61 -3.17 -0.43
CA ASP A 415 -24.82 -2.58 0.14
C ASP A 415 -24.49 -1.25 0.86
N GLU A 416 -23.25 -1.08 1.30
CA GLU A 416 -22.77 0.12 1.98
C GLU A 416 -21.26 0.31 1.81
N VAL A 417 -20.79 1.56 1.93
CA VAL A 417 -19.36 1.90 1.98
C VAL A 417 -19.04 2.71 3.24
N PHE A 418 -17.94 2.39 3.90
CA PHE A 418 -17.31 3.23 4.93
C PHE A 418 -16.13 3.97 4.29
N LEU A 419 -16.33 5.25 4.00
CA LEU A 419 -15.32 6.16 3.45
C LEU A 419 -14.53 6.78 4.60
N PHE A 420 -13.25 6.46 4.70
CA PHE A 420 -12.36 6.95 5.73
C PHE A 420 -11.50 8.11 5.20
N ILE A 421 -11.53 9.24 5.89
CA ILE A 421 -10.74 10.43 5.53
C ILE A 421 -9.72 10.71 6.63
N GLU A 422 -8.44 10.90 6.26
CA GLU A 422 -7.34 11.13 7.20
C GLU A 422 -7.52 12.41 8.04
N ARG A 423 -8.28 13.37 7.53
CA ARG A 423 -8.47 14.71 8.09
C ARG A 423 -9.96 15.05 8.12
N ASP A 424 -10.37 15.90 9.04
CA ASP A 424 -11.74 16.42 9.12
C ASP A 424 -11.98 17.49 8.05
N LEU A 425 -12.12 17.06 6.79
CA LEU A 425 -12.35 17.93 5.65
C LEU A 425 -13.81 18.41 5.61
N GLN A 426 -14.01 19.60 5.04
CA GLN A 426 -15.36 20.13 4.79
C GLN A 426 -16.09 19.30 3.74
N GLU A 427 -17.42 19.25 3.83
CA GLU A 427 -18.26 18.40 2.99
C GLU A 427 -18.15 18.76 1.50
N ASP A 428 -17.94 20.04 1.18
CA ASP A 428 -17.71 20.52 -0.20
C ASP A 428 -16.46 19.90 -0.83
N ALA A 429 -15.40 19.65 -0.05
CA ALA A 429 -14.20 18.99 -0.54
C ALA A 429 -14.45 17.51 -0.87
N LEU A 430 -15.36 16.86 -0.17
CA LEU A 430 -15.75 15.47 -0.41
C LEU A 430 -16.74 15.33 -1.57
N HIS A 431 -17.41 16.41 -1.97
CA HIS A 431 -18.50 16.38 -2.95
C HIS A 431 -18.15 15.67 -4.27
N PRO A 432 -16.96 15.87 -4.90
CA PRO A 432 -16.61 15.15 -6.13
C PRO A 432 -16.54 13.64 -5.96
N LEU A 433 -16.00 13.17 -4.83
CA LEU A 433 -15.92 11.73 -4.50
C LEU A 433 -17.30 11.16 -4.17
N LEU A 434 -18.06 11.85 -3.31
CA LEU A 434 -19.41 11.42 -2.92
C LEU A 434 -20.33 11.30 -4.14
N THR A 435 -20.27 12.25 -5.06
CA THR A 435 -21.06 12.22 -6.30
C THR A 435 -20.81 10.93 -7.09
N GLN A 436 -19.55 10.48 -7.20
CA GLN A 436 -19.24 9.22 -7.88
C GLN A 436 -19.74 8.01 -7.09
N LEU A 437 -19.53 7.98 -5.77
CA LEU A 437 -20.01 6.85 -4.94
C LEU A 437 -21.54 6.72 -4.95
N GLN A 438 -22.28 7.84 -4.99
CA GLN A 438 -23.74 7.87 -5.05
C GLN A 438 -24.32 7.33 -6.37
N THR A 439 -23.48 7.02 -7.35
CA THR A 439 -23.92 6.35 -8.58
C THR A 439 -23.99 4.83 -8.45
N VAL A 440 -23.31 4.25 -7.45
CA VAL A 440 -23.14 2.79 -7.32
C VAL A 440 -23.43 2.25 -5.93
N ILE A 441 -23.33 3.08 -4.88
CA ILE A 441 -23.52 2.67 -3.48
C ILE A 441 -24.76 3.34 -2.84
N PRO A 442 -25.71 2.56 -2.30
CA PRO A 442 -26.94 3.11 -1.72
C PRO A 442 -26.78 3.69 -0.30
N LEU A 443 -25.73 3.30 0.44
CA LEU A 443 -25.47 3.81 1.79
C LEU A 443 -23.99 4.15 1.99
N ILE A 444 -23.69 5.41 2.27
CA ILE A 444 -22.32 5.91 2.43
C ILE A 444 -22.13 6.40 3.87
N HIS A 445 -21.25 5.71 4.60
CA HIS A 445 -20.78 6.08 5.93
C HIS A 445 -19.50 6.91 5.78
N ILE A 446 -19.53 8.20 6.09
CA ILE A 446 -18.35 9.07 6.15
C ILE A 446 -17.73 8.95 7.54
N VAL A 447 -16.51 8.44 7.61
CA VAL A 447 -15.75 8.26 8.85
C VAL A 447 -14.65 9.32 8.93
N SER A 448 -14.77 10.22 9.90
CA SER A 448 -13.74 11.22 10.20
C SER A 448 -13.16 11.02 11.59
N PHE A 449 -11.96 11.57 11.79
CA PHE A 449 -11.20 11.43 13.03
C PHE A 449 -10.99 12.80 13.67
N LYS A 450 -11.25 12.90 14.98
CA LYS A 450 -11.03 14.15 15.74
C LYS A 450 -10.37 13.88 17.09
N SER A 451 -9.54 14.82 17.53
CA SER A 451 -9.07 14.84 18.90
C SER A 451 -10.24 15.21 19.82
N LEU A 452 -10.54 14.36 20.80
CA LEU A 452 -11.39 14.75 21.91
C LEU A 452 -10.47 15.49 22.90
N VAL A 453 -10.25 16.78 22.67
CA VAL A 453 -9.80 17.63 23.76
C VAL A 453 -11.01 17.73 24.69
N GLU A 454 -10.88 17.24 25.93
CA GLU A 454 -11.86 17.53 26.97
C GLU A 454 -12.05 19.04 27.00
N SER A 455 -13.28 19.49 26.78
CA SER A 455 -13.71 20.85 27.10
C SER A 455 -13.66 21.01 28.63
N GLU A 456 -12.46 21.07 29.20
CA GLU A 456 -12.25 21.62 30.54
C GLU A 456 -12.08 23.13 30.38
N GLY A 457 -13.13 23.87 30.77
CA GLY A 457 -13.02 25.28 31.11
C GLY A 457 -13.83 26.26 30.28
N GLU A 458 -15.15 26.07 30.17
CA GLU A 458 -16.05 27.24 30.29
C GLU A 458 -16.37 27.46 31.79
N GLU A 459 -16.49 28.74 32.16
CA GLU A 459 -16.71 29.33 33.49
C GLU A 459 -15.43 29.52 34.34
N ILE A 460 -15.02 30.74 34.70
CA ILE A 460 -15.80 31.90 35.22
C ILE A 460 -15.46 33.20 34.49
#